data_AF-A0A7Y4TW56-F1
#
_entry.id   AF-A0A7Y4TW56-F1
#
_cell.length_a   1.000
_cell.length_b   1.000
_cell.length_c   1.000
_cell.angle_alpha   90.00
_cell.angle_beta   90.00
_cell.angle_gamma   90.00
#
_symmetry.space_group_name_H-M   'P 1'
#
loop_
_entity.id
_entity.type
_entity.pdbx_description
1 polymer ?
#
loop_
_entity_poly.entity_id
_entity_poly.type
_entity_poly.pdbx_seq_one_letter_code
_entity_poly.pdbx_strand_id
1 'polypeptide(L)'
;MPLRFTETFWNENGRNLRKPDLICLRQDPAFYNILLFQPHGDIDYENTGIWFTDNEVANTKFNLFFNKAIEHNVDLALTPEYSCPFSIIHGLLAENKTPSEGRIWAIGCQSISPPALTTFIQNHPEVVWIYDQALLAASQNVPDRFFDPACLIFKTKNTENQLVTVVIVQFKTMFFGGDGMEWEQENLIQGEINYVVSNQYASTKLVVLLCSDTLEDPNFNSIQEGYFQNSPLLLIHLQLNQKPFQNNYKNYRNLIFSKGEKDANKEVICLNWARNVTCPKLDRPWNKYGGSAFYIKSETINTEDLHLNNNHKKGLYYTNWYVKRSHICFLNYDEHVFLIRNTKPSQINGDPTQARRAGPIVTAVFDWHNNSWRDLQSVSDGFCDLCTTIEGEYGDLSCIKNLANYIEAERLIELSLGKFVNNKKWYETRNLTGLLVDDNEFNDRLNFDHDPDRPAKERRSQKIVDYAHIKHSILPKQDKLPVFLRDAVLGYDEHLERPYKFLLNLHSTTSRHKGTGVFIGVSTPQKAKIVRSRVEGLFEEDQQRQLVVVWYYHTNGLEMETDEASKPKISQNVEHPPTSYKAGKKNETH
;
A
#
# COMPACT_ATOMS: atom_id res chain seq x y z
N MET A 1 29.05 -6.53 -5.09
CA MET A 1 29.43 -6.37 -6.52
C MET A 1 28.14 -5.91 -7.19
N PRO A 2 28.12 -4.80 -7.95
CA PRO A 2 26.83 -4.20 -8.35
C PRO A 2 25.94 -5.23 -9.06
N LEU A 3 24.63 -5.20 -8.76
CA LEU A 3 23.67 -6.12 -9.38
C LEU A 3 23.84 -6.15 -10.90
N ARG A 4 24.06 -7.35 -11.43
CA ARG A 4 24.20 -7.58 -12.86
C ARG A 4 22.86 -7.96 -13.44
N PHE A 5 22.36 -7.17 -14.38
CA PHE A 5 21.16 -7.47 -15.15
C PHE A 5 21.52 -8.00 -16.54
N THR A 6 20.72 -8.95 -17.05
CA THR A 6 20.85 -9.47 -18.42
C THR A 6 19.49 -9.65 -19.09
N GLU A 7 19.48 -9.46 -20.41
CA GLU A 7 18.32 -9.64 -21.29
C GLU A 7 18.67 -10.50 -22.52
N THR A 8 19.89 -11.06 -22.58
CA THR A 8 20.45 -11.71 -23.78
C THR A 8 20.18 -13.22 -23.88
N PHE A 9 19.51 -13.79 -22.87
CA PHE A 9 19.35 -15.23 -22.66
C PHE A 9 18.43 -15.97 -23.66
N TRP A 10 17.69 -15.24 -24.51
CA TRP A 10 16.69 -15.81 -25.42
C TRP A 10 17.26 -16.81 -26.43
N ASN A 11 18.50 -16.59 -26.89
CA ASN A 11 19.15 -17.41 -27.92
C ASN A 11 20.53 -17.95 -27.48
N GLU A 12 20.78 -17.99 -26.17
CA GLU A 12 22.01 -18.54 -25.59
C GLU A 12 21.89 -20.05 -25.33
N ASN A 13 23.02 -20.75 -25.21
CA ASN A 13 23.10 -22.19 -24.90
C ASN A 13 22.25 -23.07 -25.84
N GLY A 14 22.22 -22.74 -27.14
CA GLY A 14 21.45 -23.50 -28.14
C GLY A 14 19.94 -23.25 -28.12
N ARG A 15 19.45 -22.35 -27.25
CA ARG A 15 18.04 -21.92 -27.25
C ARG A 15 17.75 -21.09 -28.50
N ASN A 16 16.51 -21.16 -28.96
CA ASN A 16 16.01 -20.41 -30.11
C ASN A 16 14.62 -19.86 -29.77
N LEU A 17 14.55 -18.89 -28.87
CA LEU A 17 13.29 -18.32 -28.37
C LEU A 17 13.05 -16.92 -28.93
N ARG A 18 11.79 -16.63 -29.22
CA ARG A 18 11.32 -15.25 -29.41
C ARG A 18 11.05 -14.64 -28.04
N LYS A 19 11.26 -13.32 -27.93
CA LYS A 19 10.76 -12.56 -26.78
C LYS A 19 9.22 -12.70 -26.70
N PRO A 20 8.64 -12.77 -25.50
CA PRO A 20 7.20 -12.94 -25.34
C PRO A 20 6.42 -11.66 -25.72
N ASP A 21 5.10 -11.73 -25.62
CA ASP A 21 4.20 -10.57 -25.63
C ASP A 21 3.32 -10.58 -24.37
N LEU A 22 3.94 -10.31 -23.23
CA LEU A 22 3.30 -10.29 -21.92
C LEU A 22 2.42 -9.05 -21.76
N ILE A 23 1.15 -9.25 -21.38
CA ILE A 23 0.15 -8.19 -21.26
C ILE A 23 0.62 -7.14 -20.24
N CYS A 24 1.11 -7.55 -19.07
CA CYS A 24 1.58 -6.63 -18.03
C CYS A 24 2.76 -5.73 -18.47
N LEU A 25 3.47 -6.09 -19.54
CA LEU A 25 4.64 -5.35 -20.04
C LEU A 25 4.36 -4.48 -21.26
N ARG A 26 3.17 -4.56 -21.85
CA ARG A 26 2.78 -3.67 -22.95
C ARG A 26 2.77 -2.21 -22.47
N GLN A 27 2.89 -1.27 -23.39
CA GLN A 27 2.81 0.16 -23.09
C GLN A 27 1.50 0.78 -23.58
N ASP A 28 0.40 0.03 -23.47
CA ASP A 28 -0.95 0.43 -23.90
C ASP A 28 -1.80 0.89 -22.70
N PRO A 29 -2.94 1.57 -22.92
CA PRO A 29 -3.75 2.13 -21.84
C PRO A 29 -4.62 1.07 -21.12
N ALA A 30 -4.65 -0.18 -21.59
CA ALA A 30 -5.49 -1.21 -20.98
C ALA A 30 -5.00 -1.53 -19.56
N PHE A 31 -5.93 -2.02 -18.74
CA PHE A 31 -5.56 -2.58 -17.44
C PHE A 31 -4.88 -3.93 -17.60
N TYR A 32 -4.19 -4.36 -16.54
CA TYR A 32 -3.76 -5.73 -16.34
C TYR A 32 -4.23 -6.21 -14.96
N ASN A 33 -4.50 -7.50 -14.84
CA ASN A 33 -4.95 -8.16 -13.62
C ASN A 33 -3.79 -8.88 -12.93
N ILE A 34 -3.72 -8.74 -11.61
CA ILE A 34 -2.66 -9.25 -10.76
C ILE A 34 -3.31 -10.11 -9.66
N LEU A 35 -2.77 -11.29 -9.41
CA LEU A 35 -3.08 -12.06 -8.20
C LEU A 35 -1.86 -12.06 -7.28
N LEU A 36 -2.01 -11.54 -6.07
CA LEU A 36 -0.95 -11.50 -5.07
C LEU A 36 -1.30 -12.44 -3.92
N PHE A 37 -0.37 -13.27 -3.46
CA PHE A 37 -0.54 -14.03 -2.23
C PHE A 37 0.40 -13.51 -1.14
N GLN A 38 -0.18 -13.07 -0.03
CA GLN A 38 0.53 -12.74 1.20
C GLN A 38 0.30 -13.86 2.23
N PRO A 39 1.16 -14.90 2.29
CA PRO A 39 1.01 -16.04 3.19
C PRO A 39 1.24 -15.71 4.67
N HIS A 40 0.58 -16.47 5.53
CA HIS A 40 0.90 -16.62 6.95
C HIS A 40 1.10 -18.09 7.30
N GLY A 41 2.03 -18.37 8.20
CA GLY A 41 2.28 -19.69 8.74
C GLY A 41 3.56 -19.73 9.56
N ASP A 42 3.86 -20.90 10.11
CA ASP A 42 5.15 -21.18 10.73
C ASP A 42 6.19 -21.46 9.65
N ILE A 43 7.36 -20.86 9.80
CA ILE A 43 8.54 -21.18 9.01
C ILE A 43 9.56 -21.92 9.86
N ASP A 44 10.37 -22.74 9.22
CA ASP A 44 11.57 -23.32 9.82
C ASP A 44 12.77 -23.08 8.90
N TYR A 45 13.96 -23.06 9.50
CA TYR A 45 15.21 -22.91 8.79
C TYR A 45 16.30 -23.85 9.33
N GLU A 46 17.10 -24.42 8.44
CA GLU A 46 18.31 -25.17 8.76
C GLU A 46 19.44 -24.77 7.81
N ASN A 47 20.58 -25.45 7.89
CA ASN A 47 21.70 -25.24 6.96
C ASN A 47 21.29 -25.45 5.51
N THR A 48 20.27 -26.27 5.26
CA THR A 48 19.76 -26.61 3.93
C THR A 48 18.66 -25.67 3.42
N GLY A 49 18.25 -24.64 4.19
CA GLY A 49 17.36 -23.58 3.72
C GLY A 49 16.22 -23.18 4.64
N ILE A 50 15.22 -22.47 4.10
CA ILE A 50 13.94 -22.12 4.75
C ILE A 50 12.76 -22.75 4.01
N TRP A 51 11.76 -23.16 4.76
CA TRP A 51 10.46 -23.64 4.27
C TRP A 51 9.33 -23.37 5.28
N PHE A 52 8.09 -23.65 4.86
CA PHE A 52 6.94 -23.77 5.75
C PHE A 52 7.09 -25.00 6.64
N THR A 53 6.87 -24.87 7.94
CA THR A 53 6.88 -26.03 8.85
C THR A 53 5.80 -27.05 8.50
N ASP A 54 4.60 -26.59 8.14
CA ASP A 54 3.50 -27.45 7.67
C ASP A 54 3.42 -27.45 6.14
N ASN A 55 4.04 -28.47 5.54
CA ASN A 55 4.05 -28.65 4.09
C ASN A 55 2.67 -28.97 3.50
N GLU A 56 1.77 -29.64 4.23
CA GLU A 56 0.44 -29.97 3.70
C GLU A 56 -0.43 -28.72 3.59
N VAL A 57 -0.42 -27.88 4.63
CA VAL A 57 -1.12 -26.59 4.62
C VAL A 57 -0.54 -25.68 3.55
N ALA A 58 0.78 -25.58 3.46
CA ALA A 58 1.44 -24.81 2.40
C ALA A 58 1.01 -25.31 1.02
N ASN A 59 1.14 -26.61 0.76
CA ASN A 59 0.77 -27.20 -0.52
C ASN A 59 -0.69 -26.91 -0.89
N THR A 60 -1.61 -27.02 0.08
CA THR A 60 -3.03 -26.73 -0.15
C THR A 60 -3.26 -25.26 -0.47
N LYS A 61 -2.68 -24.33 0.29
CA LYS A 61 -2.78 -22.88 0.08
C LYS A 61 -2.29 -22.48 -1.32
N PHE A 62 -1.10 -22.93 -1.70
CA PHE A 62 -0.49 -22.58 -2.99
C PHE A 62 -1.22 -23.23 -4.17
N ASN A 63 -1.63 -24.50 -4.08
CA ASN A 63 -2.45 -25.13 -5.12
C ASN A 63 -3.74 -24.35 -5.37
N LEU A 64 -4.45 -23.95 -4.31
CA LEU A 64 -5.68 -23.19 -4.45
C LEU A 64 -5.43 -21.75 -4.92
N PHE A 65 -4.29 -21.14 -4.59
CA PHE A 65 -3.88 -19.86 -5.15
C PHE A 65 -3.67 -19.94 -6.67
N PHE A 66 -2.92 -20.93 -7.16
CA PHE A 66 -2.70 -21.08 -8.61
C PHE A 66 -3.98 -21.48 -9.36
N ASN A 67 -4.87 -22.26 -8.73
CA ASN A 67 -6.21 -22.49 -9.27
C ASN A 67 -6.97 -21.17 -9.46
N LYS A 68 -6.90 -20.24 -8.49
CA LYS A 68 -7.48 -18.89 -8.63
C LYS A 68 -6.80 -18.08 -9.72
N ALA A 69 -5.48 -18.18 -9.87
CA ALA A 69 -4.74 -17.49 -10.94
C ALA A 69 -5.20 -17.95 -12.32
N ILE A 70 -5.48 -19.24 -12.49
CA ILE A 70 -6.02 -19.84 -13.71
C ILE A 70 -7.50 -19.45 -13.90
N GLU A 71 -8.33 -19.58 -12.86
CA GLU A 71 -9.76 -19.25 -12.87
C GLU A 71 -9.99 -17.80 -13.31
N HIS A 72 -9.26 -16.85 -12.71
CA HIS A 72 -9.32 -15.44 -13.06
C HIS A 72 -8.45 -15.06 -14.27
N ASN A 73 -7.67 -16.01 -14.80
CA ASN A 73 -6.81 -15.86 -15.97
C ASN A 73 -5.93 -14.59 -15.89
N VAL A 74 -5.30 -14.39 -14.73
CA VAL A 74 -4.59 -13.15 -14.39
C VAL A 74 -3.34 -12.93 -15.24
N ASP A 75 -3.02 -11.68 -15.54
CA ASP A 75 -1.87 -11.32 -16.37
C ASP A 75 -0.54 -11.48 -15.63
N LEU A 76 -0.58 -11.33 -14.29
CA LEU A 76 0.55 -11.49 -13.37
C LEU A 76 0.10 -12.22 -12.09
N ALA A 77 0.82 -13.25 -11.67
CA ALA A 77 0.61 -13.87 -10.34
C ALA A 77 1.90 -13.84 -9.54
N LEU A 78 1.84 -13.42 -8.26
CA LEU A 78 3.02 -13.21 -7.40
C LEU A 78 2.91 -13.97 -6.07
N THR A 79 4.03 -14.55 -5.63
CA THR A 79 4.22 -15.10 -4.28
C THR A 79 5.55 -14.62 -3.70
N PRO A 80 5.69 -14.40 -2.38
CA PRO A 80 6.91 -13.87 -1.79
C PRO A 80 8.06 -14.87 -1.76
N GLU A 81 9.26 -14.40 -1.41
CA GLU A 81 10.46 -15.20 -1.16
C GLU A 81 10.21 -16.32 -0.13
N TYR A 82 10.92 -17.45 -0.24
CA TYR A 82 10.83 -18.61 0.65
C TYR A 82 9.43 -19.22 0.84
N SER A 83 8.50 -18.97 -0.10
CA SER A 83 7.09 -19.27 0.13
C SER A 83 6.60 -20.53 -0.59
N CYS A 84 6.70 -20.59 -1.91
CA CYS A 84 6.08 -21.67 -2.70
C CYS A 84 6.92 -22.96 -2.65
N PRO A 85 6.35 -24.10 -2.21
CA PRO A 85 7.04 -25.39 -2.30
C PRO A 85 7.29 -25.81 -3.76
N PHE A 86 8.44 -26.43 -4.04
CA PHE A 86 8.75 -26.97 -5.37
C PHE A 86 7.82 -28.11 -5.81
N SER A 87 7.22 -28.85 -4.86
CA SER A 87 6.17 -29.85 -5.13
C SER A 87 4.98 -29.26 -5.87
N ILE A 88 4.64 -27.99 -5.58
CA ILE A 88 3.55 -27.28 -6.25
C ILE A 88 3.94 -26.95 -7.69
N ILE A 89 5.14 -26.42 -7.89
CA ILE A 89 5.63 -26.11 -9.24
C ILE A 89 5.73 -27.39 -10.07
N HIS A 90 6.23 -28.49 -9.50
CA HIS A 90 6.25 -29.81 -10.15
C HIS A 90 4.85 -30.23 -10.62
N GLY A 91 3.85 -30.18 -9.72
CA GLY A 91 2.46 -30.54 -10.06
C GLY A 91 1.88 -29.65 -11.17
N LEU A 92 2.13 -28.34 -11.12
CA LEU A 92 1.67 -27.39 -12.13
C LEU A 92 2.28 -27.67 -13.50
N LEU A 93 3.59 -27.96 -13.56
CA LEU A 93 4.28 -28.27 -14.81
C LEU A 93 3.82 -29.62 -15.38
N ALA A 94 3.77 -30.67 -14.55
CA ALA A 94 3.34 -32.01 -14.95
C ALA A 94 1.90 -32.05 -15.49
N GLU A 95 1.00 -31.25 -14.92
CA GLU A 95 -0.39 -31.12 -15.36
C GLU A 95 -0.60 -30.05 -16.45
N ASN A 96 0.48 -29.38 -16.90
CA ASN A 96 0.44 -28.23 -17.81
C ASN A 96 -0.51 -27.10 -17.33
N LYS A 97 -0.68 -26.96 -16.01
CA LYS A 97 -1.39 -25.88 -15.33
C LYS A 97 -0.46 -24.68 -15.17
N THR A 98 -0.07 -24.12 -16.30
CA THR A 98 0.83 -22.96 -16.42
C THR A 98 0.06 -21.74 -16.93
N PRO A 99 0.59 -20.51 -16.79
CA PRO A 99 -0.07 -19.33 -17.31
C PRO A 99 -0.34 -19.46 -18.82
N SER A 100 -1.49 -18.97 -19.24
CA SER A 100 -1.85 -18.87 -20.66
C SER A 100 -0.88 -17.93 -21.41
N GLU A 101 -0.83 -18.02 -22.74
CA GLU A 101 -0.02 -17.11 -23.57
C GLU A 101 -0.31 -15.63 -23.23
N GLY A 102 0.77 -14.83 -23.17
CA GLY A 102 0.72 -13.41 -22.81
C GLY A 102 0.67 -13.12 -21.29
N ARG A 103 0.81 -14.13 -20.43
CA ARG A 103 0.76 -14.00 -18.97
C ARG A 103 2.02 -14.58 -18.33
N ILE A 104 2.30 -14.16 -17.10
CA ILE A 104 3.50 -14.57 -16.37
C ILE A 104 3.21 -14.75 -14.89
N TRP A 105 3.80 -15.76 -14.27
CA TRP A 105 3.83 -15.92 -12.82
C TRP A 105 5.26 -15.68 -12.33
N ALA A 106 5.43 -14.88 -11.27
CA ALA A 106 6.70 -14.68 -10.59
C ALA A 106 6.59 -15.21 -9.16
N ILE A 107 7.22 -16.35 -8.93
CA ILE A 107 6.99 -17.19 -7.77
C ILE A 107 8.26 -17.17 -6.93
N GLY A 108 8.23 -16.60 -5.73
CA GLY A 108 9.28 -16.83 -4.75
C GLY A 108 9.11 -18.23 -4.16
N CYS A 109 10.18 -19.03 -4.24
CA CYS A 109 10.16 -20.44 -3.90
C CYS A 109 10.79 -20.68 -2.53
N GLN A 110 10.47 -21.80 -1.89
CA GLN A 110 11.26 -22.33 -0.79
C GLN A 110 12.69 -22.66 -1.26
N SER A 111 13.62 -22.82 -0.30
CA SER A 111 14.99 -23.22 -0.62
C SER A 111 15.07 -24.56 -1.34
N ILE A 112 16.12 -24.72 -2.15
CA ILE A 112 16.40 -25.98 -2.84
C ILE A 112 17.91 -26.26 -2.92
N SER A 113 18.32 -27.51 -2.68
CA SER A 113 19.72 -27.90 -2.83
C SER A 113 20.11 -28.04 -4.31
N PRO A 114 21.41 -27.90 -4.66
CA PRO A 114 21.86 -28.07 -6.04
C PRO A 114 21.48 -29.41 -6.69
N PRO A 115 21.62 -30.58 -6.03
CA PRO A 115 21.20 -31.86 -6.60
C PRO A 115 19.68 -31.97 -6.80
N ALA A 116 18.90 -31.43 -5.86
CA ALA A 116 17.44 -31.41 -5.95
C ALA A 116 16.96 -30.54 -7.12
N LEU A 117 17.60 -29.38 -7.34
CA LEU A 117 17.28 -28.53 -8.48
C LEU A 117 17.63 -29.19 -9.82
N THR A 118 18.80 -29.85 -9.91
CA THR A 118 19.17 -30.63 -11.09
C THR A 118 18.10 -31.70 -11.39
N THR A 119 17.67 -32.44 -10.37
CA THR A 119 16.64 -33.48 -10.50
C THR A 119 15.30 -32.88 -10.93
N PHE A 120 14.90 -31.76 -10.33
CA PHE A 120 13.67 -31.05 -10.66
C PHE A 120 13.64 -30.61 -12.13
N ILE A 121 14.73 -30.03 -12.62
CA ILE A 121 14.87 -29.63 -14.03
C ILE A 121 14.79 -30.84 -14.97
N GLN A 122 15.46 -31.95 -14.63
CA GLN A 122 15.48 -33.17 -15.43
C GLN A 122 14.11 -33.87 -15.51
N ASN A 123 13.27 -33.73 -14.48
CA ASN A 123 11.92 -34.27 -14.47
C ASN A 123 10.94 -33.56 -15.41
N HIS A 124 11.34 -32.41 -15.95
CA HIS A 124 10.53 -31.57 -16.85
C HIS A 124 11.27 -31.21 -18.15
N PRO A 125 11.60 -32.21 -19.00
CA PRO A 125 12.30 -31.98 -20.27
C PRO A 125 11.48 -31.20 -21.30
N GLU A 126 10.15 -31.12 -21.12
CA GLU A 126 9.23 -30.33 -21.95
C GLU A 126 9.33 -28.82 -21.72
N VAL A 127 9.99 -28.40 -20.63
CA VAL A 127 10.15 -26.99 -20.25
C VAL A 127 11.48 -26.47 -20.76
N VAL A 128 11.49 -25.23 -21.27
CA VAL A 128 12.72 -24.53 -21.59
C VAL A 128 13.23 -23.79 -20.36
N TRP A 129 14.31 -24.29 -19.77
CA TRP A 129 14.91 -23.75 -18.55
C TRP A 129 15.96 -22.67 -18.85
N ILE A 130 15.88 -21.56 -18.13
CA ILE A 130 16.87 -20.47 -18.14
C ILE A 130 17.33 -20.24 -16.71
N TYR A 131 18.61 -20.47 -16.44
CA TYR A 131 19.23 -20.34 -15.13
C TYR A 131 20.75 -20.25 -15.29
N ASP A 132 21.46 -19.93 -14.22
CA ASP A 132 22.93 -19.93 -14.22
C ASP A 132 23.46 -21.38 -14.18
N GLN A 133 23.72 -21.93 -15.37
CA GLN A 133 24.22 -23.30 -15.53
C GLN A 133 25.61 -23.49 -14.93
N ALA A 134 26.46 -22.47 -15.01
CA ALA A 134 27.84 -22.54 -14.49
C ALA A 134 27.82 -22.60 -12.97
N LEU A 135 27.00 -21.75 -12.33
CA LEU A 135 26.84 -21.75 -10.88
C LEU A 135 26.23 -23.06 -10.37
N LEU A 136 25.19 -23.57 -11.04
CA LEU A 136 24.58 -24.85 -10.64
C LEU A 136 25.58 -26.01 -10.75
N ALA A 137 26.34 -26.07 -11.85
CA ALA A 137 27.35 -27.10 -12.07
C ALA A 137 28.49 -27.04 -11.04
N ALA A 138 28.97 -25.83 -10.71
CA ALA A 138 30.01 -25.63 -9.71
C ALA A 138 29.56 -25.99 -8.29
N SER A 139 28.25 -25.94 -8.03
CA SER A 139 27.67 -26.16 -6.70
C SER A 139 27.22 -27.61 -6.43
N GLN A 140 27.39 -28.54 -7.38
CA GLN A 140 26.90 -29.93 -7.21
C GLN A 140 27.54 -30.68 -6.03
N ASN A 141 28.75 -30.31 -5.61
CA ASN A 141 29.51 -30.99 -4.56
C ASN A 141 29.32 -30.39 -3.16
N VAL A 142 28.39 -29.43 -2.98
CA VAL A 142 28.07 -28.82 -1.68
C VAL A 142 26.58 -29.02 -1.34
N PRO A 143 26.14 -30.27 -1.10
CA PRO A 143 24.72 -30.59 -0.93
C PRO A 143 24.09 -29.99 0.33
N ASP A 144 24.92 -29.63 1.33
CA ASP A 144 24.47 -28.99 2.58
C ASP A 144 24.21 -27.49 2.43
N ARG A 145 24.44 -26.94 1.22
CA ARG A 145 24.12 -25.55 0.84
C ARG A 145 22.89 -25.52 -0.05
N PHE A 146 22.28 -24.35 -0.17
CA PHE A 146 21.03 -24.19 -0.91
C PHE A 146 21.01 -22.93 -1.76
N PHE A 147 20.12 -22.94 -2.74
CA PHE A 147 19.68 -21.75 -3.45
C PHE A 147 18.39 -21.22 -2.85
N ASP A 148 18.22 -19.91 -2.88
CA ASP A 148 16.92 -19.23 -2.77
C ASP A 148 16.50 -18.74 -4.17
N PRO A 149 15.54 -19.41 -4.82
CA PRO A 149 15.13 -19.06 -6.17
C PRO A 149 13.80 -18.31 -6.26
N ALA A 150 13.71 -17.42 -7.24
CA ALA A 150 12.45 -17.02 -7.85
C ALA A 150 12.28 -17.70 -9.21
N CYS A 151 11.10 -18.27 -9.46
CA CYS A 151 10.73 -18.84 -10.75
C CYS A 151 9.80 -17.88 -11.52
N LEU A 152 10.20 -17.48 -12.73
CA LEU A 152 9.34 -16.80 -13.70
C LEU A 152 8.80 -17.81 -14.70
N ILE A 153 7.50 -18.09 -14.66
CA ILE A 153 6.84 -19.06 -15.53
C ILE A 153 5.96 -18.33 -16.54
N PHE A 154 6.18 -18.56 -17.83
CA PHE A 154 5.37 -18.00 -18.92
C PHE A 154 5.48 -18.85 -20.18
N LYS A 155 4.70 -18.49 -21.22
CA LYS A 155 4.77 -19.13 -22.53
C LYS A 155 5.30 -18.15 -23.58
N THR A 156 6.15 -18.63 -24.47
CA THR A 156 6.61 -17.90 -25.66
C THR A 156 6.71 -18.85 -26.85
N LYS A 157 7.13 -18.34 -28.01
CA LYS A 157 7.34 -19.15 -29.21
C LYS A 157 8.82 -19.38 -29.49
N ASN A 158 9.15 -20.58 -29.93
CA ASN A 158 10.47 -20.83 -30.52
C ASN A 158 10.57 -20.22 -31.94
N THR A 159 11.73 -20.35 -32.59
CA THR A 159 11.93 -19.87 -33.97
C THR A 159 10.99 -20.55 -34.98
N GLU A 160 10.62 -21.81 -34.73
CA GLU A 160 9.65 -22.60 -35.50
C GLU A 160 8.17 -22.24 -35.19
N ASN A 161 7.94 -21.20 -34.39
CA ASN A 161 6.62 -20.68 -34.03
C ASN A 161 5.77 -21.64 -33.17
N GLN A 162 6.38 -22.65 -32.54
CA GLN A 162 5.74 -23.52 -31.57
C GLN A 162 5.68 -22.83 -30.20
N LEU A 163 4.54 -22.93 -29.53
CA LEU A 163 4.36 -22.41 -28.18
C LEU A 163 5.07 -23.34 -27.19
N VAL A 164 5.95 -22.78 -26.36
CA VAL A 164 6.74 -23.49 -25.36
C VAL A 164 6.60 -22.83 -24.00
N THR A 165 6.60 -23.63 -22.94
CA THR A 165 6.68 -23.15 -21.56
C THR A 165 8.13 -22.83 -21.23
N VAL A 166 8.36 -21.64 -20.69
CA VAL A 166 9.66 -21.16 -20.24
C VAL A 166 9.62 -20.96 -18.74
N VAL A 167 10.66 -21.44 -18.06
CA VAL A 167 10.89 -21.16 -16.64
C VAL A 167 12.27 -20.52 -16.49
N ILE A 168 12.30 -19.28 -16.03
CA ILE A 168 13.54 -18.61 -15.60
C ILE A 168 13.68 -18.84 -14.10
N VAL A 169 14.81 -19.40 -13.67
CA VAL A 169 15.18 -19.56 -12.26
C VAL A 169 16.23 -18.51 -11.93
N GLN A 170 15.84 -17.48 -11.19
CA GLN A 170 16.73 -16.46 -10.67
C GLN A 170 17.14 -16.80 -9.25
N PHE A 171 18.43 -16.91 -8.98
CA PHE A 171 18.93 -17.12 -7.62
C PHE A 171 19.16 -15.79 -6.93
N LYS A 172 18.83 -15.73 -5.64
CA LYS A 172 19.11 -14.59 -4.75
C LYS A 172 20.59 -14.26 -4.77
N THR A 173 20.90 -12.98 -4.97
CA THR A 173 22.26 -12.50 -5.19
C THR A 173 22.94 -12.07 -3.90
N MET A 174 22.17 -11.80 -2.84
CA MET A 174 22.68 -11.30 -1.57
C MET A 174 22.07 -12.04 -0.39
N PHE A 175 22.92 -12.57 0.50
CA PHE A 175 22.47 -13.15 1.75
C PHE A 175 22.00 -12.09 2.76
N PHE A 176 21.18 -12.52 3.70
CA PHE A 176 20.82 -11.85 4.93
C PHE A 176 21.61 -12.44 6.10
N GLY A 177 22.30 -11.59 6.86
CA GLY A 177 23.08 -12.01 8.05
C GLY A 177 22.74 -11.23 9.31
N GLY A 178 21.51 -10.71 9.42
CA GLY A 178 21.08 -9.86 10.54
C GLY A 178 20.44 -10.64 11.69
N ASP A 179 20.37 -10.00 12.87
CA ASP A 179 19.58 -10.46 14.03
C ASP A 179 19.93 -11.87 14.57
N GLY A 180 21.21 -12.29 14.48
CA GLY A 180 21.69 -13.59 14.98
C GLY A 180 21.26 -14.77 14.11
N MET A 181 21.08 -14.51 12.81
CA MET A 181 20.65 -15.48 11.80
C MET A 181 21.71 -15.55 10.70
N GLU A 182 22.88 -16.10 11.02
CA GLU A 182 24.00 -16.23 10.07
C GLU A 182 23.80 -17.35 9.03
N TRP A 183 22.67 -18.06 9.04
CA TRP A 183 22.47 -19.26 8.23
C TRP A 183 22.50 -19.01 6.72
N GLU A 184 21.97 -17.88 6.19
CA GLU A 184 22.19 -17.56 4.76
C GLU A 184 23.65 -17.18 4.50
N GLN A 185 24.27 -16.43 5.41
CA GLN A 185 25.67 -16.02 5.27
C GLN A 185 26.60 -17.23 5.15
N GLU A 186 26.30 -18.31 5.87
CA GLU A 186 27.10 -19.54 5.86
C GLU A 186 26.73 -20.50 4.72
N ASN A 187 25.44 -20.58 4.35
CA ASN A 187 24.95 -21.68 3.52
C ASN A 187 24.32 -21.27 2.19
N LEU A 188 23.86 -20.04 2.00
CA LEU A 188 23.24 -19.60 0.73
C LEU A 188 24.28 -19.62 -0.40
N ILE A 189 23.93 -20.23 -1.53
CA ILE A 189 24.67 -20.10 -2.77
C ILE A 189 24.14 -18.87 -3.51
N GLN A 190 24.94 -17.80 -3.51
CA GLN A 190 24.56 -16.53 -4.10
C GLN A 190 24.55 -16.62 -5.64
N GLY A 191 23.47 -16.15 -6.24
CA GLY A 191 23.37 -15.90 -7.67
C GLY A 191 24.21 -14.70 -8.11
N GLU A 192 24.51 -14.66 -9.40
CA GLU A 192 25.25 -13.54 -10.01
C GLU A 192 24.42 -12.74 -11.03
N ILE A 193 23.20 -13.21 -11.34
CA ILE A 193 22.43 -12.74 -12.50
C ILE A 193 21.01 -12.39 -12.09
N ASN A 194 20.60 -11.16 -12.41
CA ASN A 194 19.21 -10.73 -12.41
C ASN A 194 18.67 -10.72 -13.84
N TYR A 195 17.60 -11.47 -14.11
CA TYR A 195 17.04 -11.58 -15.45
C TYR A 195 16.03 -10.46 -15.72
N VAL A 196 16.16 -9.81 -16.87
CA VAL A 196 15.24 -8.78 -17.34
C VAL A 196 14.33 -9.38 -18.39
N VAL A 197 13.02 -9.37 -18.15
CA VAL A 197 12.03 -9.82 -19.13
C VAL A 197 11.40 -8.61 -19.81
N SER A 198 11.29 -8.66 -21.13
CA SER A 198 10.62 -7.64 -21.94
C SER A 198 9.96 -8.28 -23.16
N ASN A 199 9.00 -7.56 -23.76
CA ASN A 199 8.37 -7.98 -25.00
C ASN A 199 9.25 -7.67 -26.22
N GLN A 200 8.87 -8.25 -27.36
CA GLN A 200 9.59 -8.06 -28.63
C GLN A 200 9.61 -6.59 -29.11
N TYR A 201 8.53 -5.84 -28.86
CA TYR A 201 8.35 -4.44 -29.27
C TYR A 201 8.44 -3.51 -28.05
N ALA A 202 8.21 -2.20 -28.22
CA ALA A 202 8.24 -1.22 -27.13
C ALA A 202 7.57 -1.73 -25.85
N SER A 203 8.38 -2.03 -24.83
CA SER A 203 8.00 -2.81 -23.66
C SER A 203 8.46 -2.13 -22.38
N THR A 204 7.65 -2.29 -21.35
CA THR A 204 8.11 -2.15 -19.96
C THR A 204 9.09 -3.29 -19.66
N LYS A 205 10.16 -3.01 -18.94
CA LYS A 205 11.10 -4.01 -18.43
C LYS A 205 10.58 -4.57 -17.10
N LEU A 206 10.56 -5.89 -16.97
CA LEU A 206 10.28 -6.59 -15.72
C LEU A 206 11.57 -6.97 -15.03
N VAL A 207 11.67 -6.65 -13.74
CA VAL A 207 12.77 -7.07 -12.87
C VAL A 207 12.20 -7.64 -11.58
N VAL A 208 12.78 -8.74 -11.09
CA VAL A 208 12.49 -9.30 -9.77
C VAL A 208 13.72 -9.13 -8.87
N LEU A 209 13.50 -8.71 -7.64
CA LEU A 209 14.49 -8.71 -6.56
C LEU A 209 13.99 -9.61 -5.42
N LEU A 210 14.90 -10.35 -4.79
CA LEU A 210 14.64 -11.20 -3.63
C LEU A 210 15.20 -10.53 -2.37
N CYS A 211 14.32 -10.05 -1.49
CA CYS A 211 14.59 -9.49 -0.17
C CYS A 211 15.89 -8.68 -0.07
N SER A 212 17.00 -9.30 0.35
CA SER A 212 18.31 -8.68 0.55
C SER A 212 19.09 -8.36 -0.71
N ASP A 213 18.62 -8.69 -1.91
CA ASP A 213 19.17 -8.19 -3.18
C ASP A 213 19.27 -6.65 -3.18
N THR A 214 18.38 -5.97 -2.45
CA THR A 214 18.39 -4.51 -2.32
C THR A 214 19.56 -3.97 -1.48
N LEU A 215 20.26 -4.83 -0.73
CA LEU A 215 21.41 -4.42 0.10
C LEU A 215 22.64 -4.06 -0.74
N GLU A 216 22.69 -4.44 -2.02
CA GLU A 216 23.64 -3.89 -3.01
C GLU A 216 23.31 -2.43 -3.41
N ASP A 217 22.28 -1.84 -2.79
CA ASP A 217 21.82 -0.46 -2.97
C ASP A 217 21.62 -0.07 -4.45
N PRO A 218 20.81 -0.83 -5.22
CA PRO A 218 20.73 -0.63 -6.65
C PRO A 218 20.08 0.72 -6.99
N ASN A 219 20.82 1.54 -7.72
CA ASN A 219 20.29 2.78 -8.29
C ASN A 219 19.86 2.57 -9.74
N PHE A 220 18.58 2.22 -9.96
CA PHE A 220 18.00 2.04 -11.29
C PHE A 220 18.02 3.30 -12.18
N ASN A 221 18.45 4.46 -11.67
CA ASN A 221 18.64 5.67 -12.47
C ASN A 221 20.08 5.84 -12.98
N SER A 222 21.01 4.96 -12.63
CA SER A 222 22.42 5.02 -13.06
C SER A 222 23.08 3.65 -13.27
N ILE A 223 22.50 2.56 -12.77
CA ILE A 223 23.05 1.21 -12.88
C ILE A 223 23.23 0.80 -14.35
N GLN A 224 24.33 0.07 -14.61
CA GLN A 224 24.74 -0.36 -15.96
C GLN A 224 24.64 0.77 -16.99
N GLU A 225 25.33 1.88 -16.72
CA GLU A 225 25.39 3.06 -17.61
C GLU A 225 24.01 3.65 -17.94
N GLY A 226 23.06 3.57 -17.00
CA GLY A 226 21.71 4.11 -17.18
C GLY A 226 20.77 3.19 -17.98
N TYR A 227 21.01 1.88 -18.00
CA TYR A 227 20.19 0.90 -18.73
C TYR A 227 18.67 0.99 -18.46
N PHE A 228 18.26 1.43 -17.26
CA PHE A 228 16.85 1.65 -16.88
C PHE A 228 16.45 3.14 -16.80
N GLN A 229 17.31 4.07 -17.22
CA GLN A 229 17.03 5.51 -17.11
C GLN A 229 15.84 5.92 -18.00
N ASN A 230 15.81 5.43 -19.25
CA ASN A 230 14.80 5.78 -20.25
C ASN A 230 13.85 4.61 -20.59
N SER A 231 13.88 3.54 -19.80
CA SER A 231 13.01 2.38 -19.99
C SER A 231 11.93 2.37 -18.91
N PRO A 232 10.64 2.19 -19.27
CA PRO A 232 9.62 1.92 -18.27
C PRO A 232 9.97 0.65 -17.50
N LEU A 233 9.70 0.64 -16.20
CA LEU A 233 10.11 -0.42 -15.28
C LEU A 233 8.93 -0.88 -14.42
N LEU A 234 8.67 -2.19 -14.43
CA LEU A 234 7.88 -2.89 -13.44
C LEU A 234 8.86 -3.69 -12.57
N LEU A 235 9.10 -3.22 -11.35
CA LEU A 235 10.00 -3.86 -10.40
C LEU A 235 9.17 -4.62 -9.37
N ILE A 236 9.44 -5.91 -9.21
CA ILE A 236 8.82 -6.75 -8.19
C ILE A 236 9.87 -7.05 -7.14
N HIS A 237 9.56 -6.81 -5.87
CA HIS A 237 10.41 -7.13 -4.74
C HIS A 237 9.70 -8.16 -3.88
N LEU A 238 10.13 -9.42 -3.98
CA LEU A 238 9.58 -10.56 -3.23
C LEU A 238 10.37 -10.70 -1.93
N GLN A 239 9.70 -10.86 -0.80
CA GLN A 239 10.34 -10.68 0.51
C GLN A 239 9.84 -11.68 1.54
N LEU A 240 10.75 -12.17 2.40
CA LEU A 240 10.47 -12.63 3.76
C LEU A 240 11.24 -11.72 4.73
N ASN A 241 10.82 -10.45 4.83
CA ASN A 241 11.57 -9.41 5.52
C ASN A 241 10.93 -9.00 6.85
N GLN A 242 11.73 -9.04 7.92
CA GLN A 242 11.30 -8.64 9.27
C GLN A 242 11.10 -7.12 9.41
N LYS A 243 11.86 -6.33 8.65
CA LYS A 243 11.97 -4.87 8.75
C LYS A 243 12.00 -4.22 7.35
N PRO A 244 10.93 -4.34 6.54
CA PRO A 244 10.91 -3.92 5.13
C PRO A 244 11.09 -2.40 4.90
N PHE A 245 10.94 -1.60 5.97
CA PHE A 245 11.09 -0.13 5.94
C PHE A 245 12.42 0.36 6.50
N GLN A 246 13.34 -0.53 6.89
CA GLN A 246 14.70 -0.12 7.23
C GLN A 246 15.42 0.48 6.02
N ASN A 247 16.25 1.50 6.24
CA ASN A 247 16.89 2.28 5.19
C ASN A 247 17.60 1.42 4.15
N ASN A 248 18.37 0.41 4.56
CA ASN A 248 19.12 -0.45 3.65
C ASN A 248 18.21 -1.25 2.70
N TYR A 249 16.98 -1.58 3.11
CA TYR A 249 16.03 -2.31 2.26
C TYR A 249 15.22 -1.39 1.35
N LYS A 250 14.93 -0.16 1.79
CA LYS A 250 14.05 0.74 1.03
C LYS A 250 14.80 1.77 0.17
N ASN A 251 16.10 1.95 0.35
CA ASN A 251 16.82 3.05 -0.29
C ASN A 251 16.69 3.03 -1.82
N TYR A 252 16.67 1.85 -2.44
CA TYR A 252 16.43 1.73 -3.87
C TYR A 252 15.08 2.37 -4.31
N ARG A 253 14.02 2.31 -3.48
CA ARG A 253 12.73 2.96 -3.75
C ARG A 253 12.88 4.48 -3.73
N ASN A 254 13.59 5.01 -2.74
CA ASN A 254 13.95 6.44 -2.68
C ASN A 254 14.68 6.86 -3.96
N LEU A 255 15.67 6.08 -4.37
CA LEU A 255 16.49 6.36 -5.54
C LEU A 255 15.68 6.30 -6.82
N ILE A 256 14.84 5.27 -7.02
CA ILE A 256 13.96 5.13 -8.20
C ILE A 256 13.09 6.37 -8.39
N PHE A 257 12.43 6.83 -7.33
CA PHE A 257 11.47 7.94 -7.40
C PHE A 257 12.08 9.34 -7.15
N SER A 258 13.39 9.41 -6.89
CA SER A 258 14.12 10.70 -6.76
C SER A 258 14.18 11.49 -8.08
N LYS A 259 14.05 10.81 -9.23
CA LYS A 259 14.04 11.42 -10.57
C LYS A 259 12.66 11.27 -11.22
N GLY A 260 12.50 11.88 -12.40
CA GLY A 260 11.21 12.00 -13.10
C GLY A 260 10.41 13.18 -12.58
N GLU A 261 9.82 13.97 -13.47
CA GLU A 261 9.01 15.13 -13.09
C GLU A 261 7.64 14.68 -12.55
N LYS A 262 6.66 14.54 -13.46
CA LYS A 262 5.24 14.26 -13.17
C LYS A 262 4.89 12.79 -13.23
N ASP A 263 5.64 12.03 -14.03
CA ASP A 263 5.57 10.57 -14.12
C ASP A 263 6.99 10.02 -14.25
N ALA A 264 7.25 8.87 -13.63
CA ALA A 264 8.53 8.18 -13.75
C ALA A 264 8.52 7.08 -14.82
N ASN A 265 7.34 6.62 -15.25
CA ASN A 265 7.15 5.35 -15.97
C ASN A 265 7.74 4.15 -15.20
N LYS A 266 7.80 4.25 -13.86
CA LYS A 266 8.32 3.21 -12.96
C LYS A 266 7.25 2.86 -11.93
N GLU A 267 7.18 1.58 -11.61
CA GLU A 267 6.32 1.03 -10.58
C GLU A 267 7.10 -0.02 -9.80
N VAL A 268 6.92 -0.02 -8.48
CA VAL A 268 7.48 -1.05 -7.60
C VAL A 268 6.33 -1.76 -6.90
N ILE A 269 6.32 -3.09 -6.96
CA ILE A 269 5.41 -3.95 -6.20
C ILE A 269 6.27 -4.69 -5.17
N CYS A 270 6.13 -4.33 -3.90
CA CYS A 270 6.69 -5.10 -2.79
C CYS A 270 5.66 -6.13 -2.34
N LEU A 271 6.06 -7.41 -2.29
CA LEU A 271 5.25 -8.50 -1.78
C LEU A 271 6.04 -9.24 -0.70
N ASN A 272 5.65 -9.05 0.54
CA ASN A 272 6.18 -9.74 1.70
C ASN A 272 5.20 -10.82 2.18
N TRP A 273 5.61 -11.59 3.18
CA TRP A 273 4.69 -12.40 3.98
C TRP A 273 3.78 -11.51 4.84
N ALA A 274 2.69 -12.09 5.35
CA ALA A 274 1.83 -11.45 6.33
C ALA A 274 2.60 -11.15 7.62
N ARG A 275 2.11 -10.24 8.47
CA ARG A 275 2.65 -10.01 9.81
C ARG A 275 2.47 -11.25 10.69
N ASN A 276 3.25 -11.32 11.75
CA ASN A 276 3.17 -12.35 12.78
C ASN A 276 3.48 -13.76 12.28
N VAL A 277 4.22 -13.90 11.18
CA VAL A 277 4.87 -15.19 10.86
C VAL A 277 5.73 -15.60 12.05
N THR A 278 5.71 -16.88 12.38
CA THR A 278 6.39 -17.44 13.53
C THR A 278 7.47 -18.41 13.08
N CYS A 279 8.51 -18.54 13.88
CA CYS A 279 9.55 -19.54 13.71
C CYS A 279 9.72 -20.24 15.06
N PRO A 280 9.49 -21.56 15.18
CA PRO A 280 9.56 -22.27 16.46
C PRO A 280 10.89 -22.14 17.20
N LYS A 281 11.98 -21.81 16.47
CA LYS A 281 13.32 -21.58 17.01
C LYS A 281 13.49 -20.19 17.65
N LEU A 282 12.48 -19.32 17.58
CA LEU A 282 12.51 -17.94 18.11
C LEU A 282 11.41 -17.71 19.15
N ASP A 283 11.75 -17.03 20.25
CA ASP A 283 10.80 -16.62 21.30
C ASP A 283 9.90 -15.43 20.89
N ARG A 284 9.90 -15.05 19.60
CA ARG A 284 9.16 -13.91 19.05
C ARG A 284 8.70 -14.21 17.63
N PRO A 285 7.64 -13.53 17.13
CA PRO A 285 7.32 -13.58 15.72
C PRO A 285 8.50 -13.15 14.87
N TRP A 286 8.68 -13.82 13.73
CA TRP A 286 9.67 -13.50 12.71
C TRP A 286 9.56 -12.04 12.28
N ASN A 287 8.35 -11.60 11.92
CA ASN A 287 8.07 -10.24 11.49
C ASN A 287 6.86 -9.65 12.21
N LYS A 288 6.88 -8.31 12.35
CA LYS A 288 5.72 -7.54 12.83
C LYS A 288 4.99 -6.81 11.69
N TYR A 289 5.66 -6.65 10.55
CA TYR A 289 5.16 -5.95 9.39
C TYR A 289 4.79 -6.96 8.30
N GLY A 290 3.63 -6.78 7.67
CA GLY A 290 3.42 -7.31 6.32
C GLY A 290 4.21 -6.44 5.35
N GLY A 291 3.79 -5.20 5.15
CA GLY A 291 4.59 -4.20 4.41
C GLY A 291 4.62 -4.38 2.89
N SER A 292 3.78 -5.28 2.35
CA SER A 292 3.50 -5.34 0.92
C SER A 292 2.84 -4.05 0.44
N ALA A 293 3.26 -3.52 -0.71
CA ALA A 293 2.78 -2.24 -1.20
C ALA A 293 3.05 -2.01 -2.69
N PHE A 294 2.26 -1.11 -3.29
CA PHE A 294 2.53 -0.53 -4.61
C PHE A 294 3.12 0.87 -4.45
N TYR A 295 4.22 1.16 -5.16
CA TYR A 295 4.84 2.48 -5.23
C TYR A 295 4.73 3.02 -6.64
N ILE A 296 4.10 4.19 -6.79
CA ILE A 296 3.74 4.76 -8.08
C ILE A 296 4.01 6.25 -8.10
N LYS A 297 4.66 6.75 -9.15
CA LYS A 297 4.83 8.19 -9.40
C LYS A 297 4.04 8.59 -10.63
N SER A 298 2.88 9.22 -10.43
CA SER A 298 2.06 9.79 -11.50
C SER A 298 1.12 10.86 -10.95
N GLU A 299 1.01 12.03 -11.58
CA GLU A 299 0.07 13.07 -11.15
C GLU A 299 -1.41 12.66 -11.27
N THR A 300 -1.70 11.66 -12.10
CA THR A 300 -3.06 11.31 -12.52
C THR A 300 -3.78 10.25 -11.66
N ILE A 301 -3.10 9.74 -10.62
CA ILE A 301 -3.64 8.74 -9.69
C ILE A 301 -4.99 9.17 -9.14
N ASN A 302 -5.95 8.24 -9.18
CA ASN A 302 -7.28 8.49 -8.67
C ASN A 302 -7.23 8.58 -7.14
N THR A 303 -7.55 9.76 -6.61
CA THR A 303 -7.57 10.03 -5.17
C THR A 303 -8.95 10.46 -4.68
N GLU A 304 -9.98 10.20 -5.50
CA GLU A 304 -11.38 10.42 -5.15
C GLU A 304 -11.80 9.48 -4.02
N ASP A 305 -12.59 10.01 -3.08
CA ASP A 305 -13.04 9.27 -1.90
C ASP A 305 -13.66 7.92 -2.23
N LEU A 306 -14.56 7.84 -3.23
CA LEU A 306 -15.25 6.59 -3.56
C LEU A 306 -14.25 5.50 -3.97
N HIS A 307 -13.27 5.86 -4.79
CA HIS A 307 -12.21 4.94 -5.23
C HIS A 307 -11.38 4.47 -4.04
N LEU A 308 -10.94 5.40 -3.19
CA LEU A 308 -10.10 5.07 -2.03
C LEU A 308 -10.84 4.27 -0.96
N ASN A 309 -12.13 4.55 -0.72
CA ASN A 309 -12.94 3.77 0.22
C ASN A 309 -13.16 2.34 -0.28
N ASN A 310 -13.43 2.17 -1.57
CA ASN A 310 -13.61 0.82 -2.15
C ASN A 310 -12.34 -0.02 -2.03
N ASN A 311 -11.17 0.59 -2.26
CA ASN A 311 -9.88 -0.05 -2.05
C ASN A 311 -9.61 -0.31 -0.57
N HIS A 312 -9.87 0.66 0.31
CA HIS A 312 -9.69 0.53 1.75
C HIS A 312 -10.47 -0.66 2.31
N LYS A 313 -11.77 -0.78 1.97
CA LYS A 313 -12.61 -1.91 2.41
C LYS A 313 -11.98 -3.26 2.08
N LYS A 314 -11.27 -3.36 0.96
CA LYS A 314 -10.65 -4.59 0.47
C LYS A 314 -9.15 -4.70 0.81
N GLY A 315 -8.66 -3.86 1.73
CA GLY A 315 -7.33 -3.99 2.28
C GLY A 315 -6.22 -3.28 1.50
N LEU A 316 -6.54 -2.25 0.72
CA LEU A 316 -5.54 -1.42 0.04
C LEU A 316 -5.61 0.03 0.53
N TYR A 317 -4.57 0.44 1.24
CA TYR A 317 -4.49 1.68 2.00
C TYR A 317 -3.56 2.68 1.32
N TYR A 318 -4.16 3.64 0.62
CA TYR A 318 -3.45 4.76 -0.01
C TYR A 318 -2.79 5.72 1.00
N THR A 319 -1.58 6.18 0.67
CA THR A 319 -0.87 7.33 1.25
C THR A 319 -0.16 8.15 0.15
N ASN A 320 0.09 9.42 0.43
CA ASN A 320 0.81 10.36 -0.42
C ASN A 320 2.26 10.53 0.09
N TRP A 321 3.22 10.05 -0.71
CA TRP A 321 4.64 10.23 -0.43
C TRP A 321 5.13 11.55 -1.00
N TYR A 322 4.78 12.63 -0.30
CA TYR A 322 4.85 13.99 -0.82
C TYR A 322 6.28 14.41 -1.20
N VAL A 323 7.29 13.99 -0.42
CA VAL A 323 8.71 14.31 -0.66
C VAL A 323 9.25 13.71 -1.96
N LYS A 324 8.70 12.57 -2.42
CA LYS A 324 9.03 11.96 -3.72
C LYS A 324 8.02 12.28 -4.81
N ARG A 325 7.00 13.10 -4.51
CA ARG A 325 5.84 13.34 -5.39
C ARG A 325 5.25 12.03 -5.93
N SER A 326 5.15 11.04 -5.05
CA SER A 326 4.77 9.67 -5.38
C SER A 326 3.65 9.20 -4.45
N HIS A 327 3.12 8.02 -4.73
CA HIS A 327 2.01 7.41 -4.02
C HIS A 327 2.43 6.03 -3.53
N ILE A 328 2.01 5.67 -2.32
CA ILE A 328 2.18 4.33 -1.77
C ILE A 328 0.80 3.77 -1.47
N CYS A 329 0.51 2.55 -1.92
CA CYS A 329 -0.72 1.84 -1.58
C CYS A 329 -0.34 0.56 -0.84
N PHE A 330 -0.42 0.60 0.49
CA PHE A 330 -0.09 -0.54 1.35
C PHE A 330 -1.20 -1.58 1.31
N LEU A 331 -0.84 -2.86 1.28
CA LEU A 331 -1.79 -3.94 1.50
C LEU A 331 -2.05 -4.14 2.99
N ASN A 332 -3.16 -4.79 3.31
CA ASN A 332 -3.41 -5.32 4.64
C ASN A 332 -2.25 -6.22 5.06
N TYR A 333 -1.83 -6.13 6.32
CA TYR A 333 -0.72 -6.91 6.83
C TYR A 333 -1.10 -8.35 7.18
N ASP A 334 -2.38 -8.72 7.23
CA ASP A 334 -2.81 -10.09 7.51
C ASP A 334 -2.76 -11.01 6.26
N GLU A 335 -2.98 -12.30 6.45
CA GLU A 335 -2.96 -13.29 5.36
C GLU A 335 -4.12 -13.12 4.40
N HIS A 336 -3.80 -12.87 3.14
CA HIS A 336 -4.79 -12.72 2.09
C HIS A 336 -4.24 -13.08 0.71
N VAL A 337 -5.17 -13.45 -0.18
CA VAL A 337 -4.96 -13.37 -1.62
C VAL A 337 -5.69 -12.14 -2.14
N PHE A 338 -5.02 -11.30 -2.93
CA PHE A 338 -5.60 -10.08 -3.52
C PHE A 338 -5.68 -10.20 -5.04
N LEU A 339 -6.88 -10.02 -5.60
CA LEU A 339 -7.06 -9.81 -7.02
C LEU A 339 -7.12 -8.30 -7.29
N ILE A 340 -6.16 -7.80 -8.07
CA ILE A 340 -5.95 -6.37 -8.30
C ILE A 340 -5.98 -6.09 -9.80
N ARG A 341 -6.66 -5.02 -10.18
CA ARG A 341 -6.59 -4.46 -11.53
C ARG A 341 -5.79 -3.17 -11.49
N ASN A 342 -4.77 -3.03 -12.35
CA ASN A 342 -3.91 -1.85 -12.35
C ASN A 342 -3.57 -1.35 -13.77
N THR A 343 -3.20 -0.08 -13.88
CA THR A 343 -2.65 0.53 -15.11
C THR A 343 -1.16 0.25 -15.21
N LYS A 344 -0.64 0.09 -16.43
CA LYS A 344 0.76 -0.25 -16.68
C LYS A 344 1.70 0.94 -16.37
N PRO A 345 3.00 0.70 -16.09
CA PRO A 345 3.93 1.79 -15.74
C PRO A 345 4.07 2.84 -16.85
N SER A 346 4.05 2.42 -18.12
CA SER A 346 3.98 3.30 -19.29
C SER A 346 2.75 2.98 -20.13
N GLN A 347 2.13 4.02 -20.68
CA GLN A 347 0.98 3.93 -21.58
C GLN A 347 1.23 4.71 -22.89
N ILE A 348 2.49 4.85 -23.31
CA ILE A 348 2.92 5.70 -24.44
C ILE A 348 2.29 5.32 -25.79
N ASN A 349 1.83 4.07 -25.95
CA ASN A 349 1.16 3.61 -27.17
C ASN A 349 -0.35 3.91 -27.17
N GLY A 350 -0.88 4.52 -26.10
CA GLY A 350 -2.27 4.95 -26.00
C GLY A 350 -2.48 6.40 -26.40
N ASP A 351 -3.73 6.74 -26.74
CA ASP A 351 -4.13 8.14 -26.86
C ASP A 351 -3.96 8.84 -25.49
N PRO A 352 -3.42 10.07 -25.41
CA PRO A 352 -3.23 10.78 -24.15
C PRO A 352 -4.49 10.90 -23.29
N THR A 353 -5.68 10.93 -23.90
CA THR A 353 -6.97 10.96 -23.19
C THR A 353 -7.32 9.64 -22.51
N GLN A 354 -6.72 8.53 -22.96
CA GLN A 354 -6.89 7.18 -22.42
C GLN A 354 -5.74 6.76 -21.50
N ALA A 355 -4.59 7.45 -21.58
CA ALA A 355 -3.35 7.14 -20.85
C ALA A 355 -3.34 7.65 -19.39
N ARG A 356 -4.50 7.65 -18.72
CA ARG A 356 -4.61 8.06 -17.32
C ARG A 356 -4.25 6.90 -16.39
N ARG A 357 -3.22 7.07 -15.56
CA ARG A 357 -2.86 6.09 -14.52
C ARG A 357 -3.79 6.24 -13.33
N ALA A 358 -4.76 5.34 -13.20
CA ALA A 358 -5.72 5.37 -12.11
C ALA A 358 -5.14 4.85 -10.78
N GLY A 359 -4.08 4.03 -10.84
CA GLY A 359 -3.56 3.28 -9.71
C GLY A 359 -4.27 1.94 -9.50
N PRO A 360 -3.81 1.14 -8.53
CA PRO A 360 -4.33 -0.20 -8.25
C PRO A 360 -5.77 -0.17 -7.74
N ILE A 361 -6.57 -1.13 -8.18
CA ILE A 361 -7.96 -1.36 -7.75
C ILE A 361 -8.07 -2.80 -7.25
N VAL A 362 -8.41 -3.01 -5.98
CA VAL A 362 -8.69 -4.36 -5.47
C VAL A 362 -10.10 -4.77 -5.93
N THR A 363 -10.17 -5.77 -6.79
CA THR A 363 -11.45 -6.27 -7.31
C THR A 363 -12.01 -7.38 -6.42
N ALA A 364 -11.15 -8.22 -5.85
CA ALA A 364 -11.50 -9.22 -4.84
C ALA A 364 -10.37 -9.43 -3.83
N VAL A 365 -10.72 -9.88 -2.63
CA VAL A 365 -9.78 -10.27 -1.58
C VAL A 365 -10.28 -11.55 -0.95
N PHE A 366 -9.39 -12.49 -0.68
CA PHE A 366 -9.72 -13.80 -0.13
C PHE A 366 -9.02 -14.05 1.20
N ASP A 367 -9.72 -14.65 2.17
CA ASP A 367 -9.14 -15.16 3.40
C ASP A 367 -9.01 -16.68 3.42
N TRP A 368 -8.04 -17.16 4.20
CA TRP A 368 -7.86 -18.58 4.41
C TRP A 368 -8.79 -19.07 5.52
N HIS A 369 -9.71 -19.98 5.19
CA HIS A 369 -10.62 -20.58 6.17
C HIS A 369 -11.01 -22.00 5.76
N ASN A 370 -10.92 -22.94 6.69
CA ASN A 370 -11.29 -24.36 6.48
C ASN A 370 -10.71 -24.97 5.19
N ASN A 371 -9.39 -24.82 5.00
CA ASN A 371 -8.67 -25.33 3.82
C ASN A 371 -9.16 -24.77 2.47
N SER A 372 -9.65 -23.54 2.46
CA SER A 372 -10.14 -22.88 1.26
C SER A 372 -9.89 -21.36 1.27
N TRP A 373 -9.78 -20.77 0.09
CA TRP A 373 -9.76 -19.32 -0.10
C TRP A 373 -11.18 -18.80 -0.30
N ARG A 374 -11.72 -18.09 0.68
CA ARG A 374 -13.08 -17.54 0.66
C ARG A 374 -13.07 -16.06 0.30
N ASP A 375 -13.99 -15.63 -0.56
CA ASP A 375 -14.19 -14.22 -0.88
C ASP A 375 -14.64 -13.39 0.33
N LEU A 376 -13.98 -12.26 0.54
CA LEU A 376 -14.34 -11.26 1.54
C LEU A 376 -14.89 -9.99 0.89
N GLN A 377 -15.97 -9.46 1.49
CA GLN A 377 -16.52 -8.15 1.11
C GLN A 377 -15.75 -6.99 1.76
N SER A 378 -15.16 -7.24 2.92
CA SER A 378 -14.32 -6.30 3.65
C SER A 378 -13.28 -7.02 4.51
N VAL A 379 -12.14 -6.37 4.73
CA VAL A 379 -11.10 -6.81 5.68
C VAL A 379 -10.99 -5.84 6.83
N SER A 380 -10.52 -6.32 8.00
CA SER A 380 -10.27 -5.46 9.16
C SER A 380 -9.00 -4.64 8.94
N ASP A 381 -9.06 -3.36 9.29
CA ASP A 381 -7.95 -2.42 9.36
C ASP A 381 -7.44 -2.22 10.80
N GLY A 382 -8.05 -2.89 11.78
CA GLY A 382 -7.81 -2.76 13.23
C GLY A 382 -8.39 -1.49 13.88
N PHE A 383 -8.99 -0.58 13.11
CA PHE A 383 -9.50 0.69 13.63
C PHE A 383 -10.66 0.51 14.63
N CYS A 384 -11.56 -0.44 14.37
CA CYS A 384 -12.67 -0.74 15.28
C CYS A 384 -12.18 -1.26 16.64
N ASP A 385 -11.14 -2.10 16.66
CA ASP A 385 -10.57 -2.65 17.89
C ASP A 385 -9.85 -1.55 18.69
N LEU A 386 -9.11 -0.68 18.00
CA LEU A 386 -8.50 0.51 18.60
C LEU A 386 -9.55 1.44 19.24
N CYS A 387 -10.63 1.75 18.51
CA CYS A 387 -11.73 2.55 19.05
C CYS A 387 -12.35 1.89 20.29
N THR A 388 -12.60 0.59 20.25
CA THR A 388 -13.20 -0.16 21.37
C THR A 388 -12.31 -0.12 22.61
N THR A 389 -10.99 -0.19 22.44
CA THR A 389 -10.02 -0.06 23.54
C THR A 389 -10.11 1.31 24.20
N ILE A 390 -10.23 2.38 23.40
CA ILE A 390 -10.33 3.76 23.89
C ILE A 390 -11.71 4.05 24.51
N GLU A 391 -12.78 3.47 23.98
CA GLU A 391 -14.16 3.62 24.47
C GLU A 391 -14.29 3.25 25.96
N GLY A 392 -13.52 2.25 26.42
CA GLY A 392 -13.53 1.79 27.82
C GLY A 392 -13.13 2.86 28.84
N GLU A 393 -12.33 3.86 28.44
CA GLU A 393 -11.87 4.93 29.32
C GLU A 393 -12.47 6.30 28.94
N TYR A 394 -12.67 6.56 27.64
CA TYR A 394 -13.00 7.90 27.13
C TYR A 394 -14.43 8.05 26.60
N GLY A 395 -15.23 6.97 26.58
CA GLY A 395 -16.63 6.98 26.15
C GLY A 395 -16.87 6.63 24.67
N ASP A 396 -18.14 6.50 24.28
CA ASP A 396 -18.60 6.01 22.96
C ASP A 396 -17.98 6.72 21.73
N LEU A 397 -17.46 5.95 20.77
CA LEU A 397 -16.87 6.44 19.52
C LEU A 397 -17.63 5.97 18.26
N SER A 398 -18.88 5.51 18.42
CA SER A 398 -19.74 5.08 17.31
C SER A 398 -19.84 6.09 16.16
N CYS A 399 -19.79 7.39 16.43
CA CYS A 399 -19.88 8.45 15.42
C CYS A 399 -18.71 8.52 14.43
N ILE A 400 -17.54 7.97 14.78
CA ILE A 400 -16.41 7.82 13.84
C ILE A 400 -16.22 6.38 13.41
N LYS A 401 -16.48 5.42 14.32
CA LYS A 401 -16.36 3.98 14.07
C LYS A 401 -17.34 3.49 12.99
N ASN A 402 -18.54 4.06 12.95
CA ASN A 402 -19.60 3.62 12.03
C ASN A 402 -19.67 4.45 10.74
N LEU A 403 -18.72 5.36 10.49
CA LEU A 403 -18.70 6.12 9.25
C LEU A 403 -18.45 5.18 8.06
N ALA A 404 -19.32 5.24 7.05
CA ALA A 404 -19.17 4.43 5.84
C ALA A 404 -17.96 4.86 4.97
N ASN A 405 -17.45 6.07 5.18
CA ASN A 405 -16.35 6.69 4.47
C ASN A 405 -15.16 6.93 5.42
N TYR A 406 -14.11 6.13 5.25
CA TYR A 406 -12.88 6.21 6.05
C TYR A 406 -12.17 7.55 5.89
N ILE A 407 -12.24 8.17 4.71
CA ILE A 407 -11.61 9.48 4.47
C ILE A 407 -12.36 10.59 5.22
N GLU A 408 -13.66 10.44 5.46
CA GLU A 408 -14.41 11.38 6.29
C GLU A 408 -14.00 11.30 7.76
N ALA A 409 -13.72 10.12 8.30
CA ALA A 409 -13.19 10.00 9.67
C ALA A 409 -11.85 10.75 9.81
N GLU A 410 -10.95 10.62 8.82
CA GLU A 410 -9.66 11.34 8.79
C GLU A 410 -9.88 12.85 8.79
N ARG A 411 -10.76 13.37 7.92
CA ARG A 411 -11.08 14.81 7.87
C ARG A 411 -11.72 15.29 9.16
N LEU A 412 -12.61 14.51 9.76
CA LEU A 412 -13.38 14.93 10.93
C LEU A 412 -12.45 15.13 12.12
N ILE A 413 -11.54 14.17 12.33
CA ILE A 413 -10.53 14.29 13.37
C ILE A 413 -9.52 15.40 13.02
N GLU A 414 -9.06 15.51 11.77
CA GLU A 414 -8.09 16.53 11.40
C GLU A 414 -8.62 17.97 11.62
N LEU A 415 -9.89 18.22 11.25
CA LEU A 415 -10.57 19.47 11.55
C LEU A 415 -10.73 19.68 13.06
N SER A 416 -11.23 18.66 13.77
CA SER A 416 -11.48 18.74 15.22
C SER A 416 -10.22 18.99 16.05
N LEU A 417 -9.04 18.68 15.51
CA LEU A 417 -7.74 18.92 16.15
C LEU A 417 -6.98 20.10 15.53
N GLY A 418 -7.52 20.71 14.47
CA GLY A 418 -6.95 21.88 13.80
C GLY A 418 -5.58 21.64 13.19
N LYS A 419 -5.27 20.40 12.77
CA LYS A 419 -3.92 19.99 12.29
C LYS A 419 -3.86 19.98 10.76
N PHE A 420 -3.58 21.13 10.12
CA PHE A 420 -3.56 21.23 8.64
C PHE A 420 -2.15 21.46 8.09
N VAL A 421 -1.85 20.83 6.94
CA VAL A 421 -0.61 21.11 6.16
C VAL A 421 -0.83 22.20 5.10
N ASN A 422 -1.98 22.21 4.43
CA ASN A 422 -2.33 23.18 3.40
C ASN A 422 -3.70 23.79 3.65
N ASN A 423 -3.77 25.05 4.06
CA ASN A 423 -5.02 25.68 4.50
C ASN A 423 -6.14 25.70 3.43
N LYS A 424 -5.85 25.89 2.13
CA LYS A 424 -6.94 26.06 1.13
C LYS A 424 -7.54 24.75 0.62
N LYS A 425 -6.78 23.66 0.71
CA LYS A 425 -7.12 22.36 0.11
C LYS A 425 -6.91 21.21 1.10
N TRP A 426 -6.94 21.51 2.40
CA TRP A 426 -6.64 20.54 3.46
C TRP A 426 -7.53 19.29 3.36
N TYR A 427 -8.79 19.46 2.94
CA TYR A 427 -9.77 18.39 2.80
C TYR A 427 -9.50 17.46 1.59
N GLU A 428 -8.62 17.84 0.66
CA GLU A 428 -8.21 16.94 -0.42
C GLU A 428 -7.37 15.80 0.18
N THR A 429 -7.65 14.56 -0.21
CA THR A 429 -6.98 13.35 0.30
C THR A 429 -5.45 13.49 0.35
N ARG A 430 -4.85 14.10 -0.68
CA ARG A 430 -3.40 14.26 -0.80
C ARG A 430 -2.79 15.18 0.25
N ASN A 431 -3.60 15.98 0.95
CA ASN A 431 -3.17 16.97 1.92
C ASN A 431 -3.51 16.59 3.37
N LEU A 432 -4.26 15.50 3.58
CA LEU A 432 -4.61 15.01 4.92
C LEU A 432 -3.37 14.47 5.62
N THR A 433 -3.10 14.97 6.82
CA THR A 433 -1.92 14.61 7.62
C THR A 433 -1.79 13.12 7.85
N GLY A 434 -2.90 12.41 8.11
CA GLY A 434 -2.90 10.96 8.31
C GLY A 434 -2.52 10.19 7.05
N LEU A 435 -2.74 10.76 5.86
CA LEU A 435 -2.43 10.12 4.59
C LEU A 435 -1.09 10.56 4.03
N LEU A 436 -0.33 11.42 4.72
CA LEU A 436 1.04 11.74 4.33
C LEU A 436 2.00 10.69 4.87
N VAL A 437 3.00 10.36 4.06
CA VAL A 437 4.11 9.51 4.45
C VAL A 437 5.42 10.17 4.04
N ASP A 438 6.44 10.03 4.88
CA ASP A 438 7.79 10.52 4.59
C ASP A 438 8.72 9.37 4.16
N ASP A 439 10.03 9.62 4.04
CA ASP A 439 11.02 8.62 3.63
C ASP A 439 11.13 7.43 4.62
N ASN A 440 10.56 7.52 5.82
CA ASN A 440 10.42 6.45 6.79
C ASN A 440 9.45 5.35 6.34
N GLU A 441 8.49 5.67 5.45
CA GLU A 441 7.42 4.81 4.96
C GLU A 441 6.41 4.31 6.03
N PHE A 442 6.41 4.88 7.24
CA PHE A 442 5.47 4.55 8.30
C PHE A 442 4.10 5.21 8.09
N ASN A 443 3.05 4.46 8.40
CA ASN A 443 1.68 4.84 8.09
C ASN A 443 0.98 5.47 9.30
N ASP A 444 0.79 6.79 9.23
CA ASP A 444 0.13 7.61 10.25
C ASP A 444 -1.40 7.72 10.10
N ARG A 445 -2.00 6.93 9.20
CA ARG A 445 -3.44 6.94 8.96
C ARG A 445 -4.20 6.60 10.23
N LEU A 446 -5.33 7.28 10.43
CA LEU A 446 -6.22 7.03 11.54
C LEU A 446 -6.78 5.61 11.49
N ASN A 447 -7.23 5.19 10.31
CA ASN A 447 -7.99 3.96 10.13
C ASN A 447 -7.09 2.82 9.62
N PHE A 448 -5.86 2.72 10.12
CA PHE A 448 -4.95 1.62 9.78
C PHE A 448 -4.09 1.27 10.97
N ASP A 449 -4.59 0.41 11.85
CA ASP A 449 -3.89 0.04 13.09
C ASP A 449 -2.86 -1.09 12.93
N HIS A 450 -2.69 -1.57 11.71
CA HIS A 450 -1.81 -2.70 11.43
C HIS A 450 -0.33 -2.31 11.43
N ASP A 451 0.01 -1.03 11.22
CA ASP A 451 1.39 -0.55 11.31
C ASP A 451 1.90 -0.62 12.75
N PRO A 452 2.88 -1.47 13.08
CA PRO A 452 3.41 -1.65 14.42
C PRO A 452 4.41 -0.55 14.84
N ASP A 453 4.71 0.46 14.01
CA ASP A 453 5.56 1.58 14.40
C ASP A 453 4.98 2.28 15.63
N ARG A 454 5.79 2.31 16.70
CA ARG A 454 5.33 2.79 18.00
C ARG A 454 4.96 4.29 17.97
N PRO A 455 5.81 5.19 17.44
CA PRO A 455 5.43 6.59 17.25
C PRO A 455 4.13 6.79 16.45
N ALA A 456 3.93 6.06 15.35
CA ALA A 456 2.70 6.15 14.55
C ALA A 456 1.47 5.71 15.37
N LYS A 457 1.57 4.59 16.08
CA LYS A 457 0.51 4.08 16.99
C LYS A 457 0.14 5.07 18.09
N GLU A 458 1.15 5.65 18.74
CA GLU A 458 0.95 6.65 19.81
C GLU A 458 0.26 7.91 19.25
N ARG A 459 0.71 8.41 18.08
CA ARG A 459 0.07 9.56 17.41
C ARG A 459 -1.38 9.28 17.03
N ARG A 460 -1.67 8.10 16.47
CA ARG A 460 -3.03 7.66 16.11
C ARG A 460 -3.94 7.59 17.33
N SER A 461 -3.49 6.90 18.37
CA SER A 461 -4.24 6.74 19.62
C SER A 461 -4.53 8.10 20.26
N GLN A 462 -3.53 8.99 20.32
CA GLN A 462 -3.72 10.32 20.88
C GLN A 462 -4.74 11.16 20.09
N LYS A 463 -4.75 11.07 18.75
CA LYS A 463 -5.76 11.76 17.93
C LYS A 463 -7.19 11.31 18.28
N ILE A 464 -7.39 10.00 18.49
CA ILE A 464 -8.69 9.44 18.85
C ILE A 464 -9.08 9.83 20.28
N VAL A 465 -8.13 9.79 21.23
CA VAL A 465 -8.33 10.24 22.61
C VAL A 465 -8.71 11.72 22.66
N ASP A 466 -8.00 12.58 21.92
CA ASP A 466 -8.31 14.01 21.86
C ASP A 466 -9.72 14.23 21.28
N TYR A 467 -10.11 13.48 20.24
CA TYR A 467 -11.45 13.53 19.68
C TYR A 467 -12.53 13.06 20.68
N ALA A 468 -12.28 11.95 21.38
CA ALA A 468 -13.15 11.42 22.43
C ALA A 468 -13.33 12.45 23.55
N HIS A 469 -12.25 13.15 23.91
CA HIS A 469 -12.28 14.19 24.93
C HIS A 469 -13.17 15.37 24.52
N ILE A 470 -13.15 15.80 23.26
CA ILE A 470 -14.09 16.80 22.76
C ILE A 470 -15.53 16.30 22.98
N LYS A 471 -15.83 15.10 22.49
CA LYS A 471 -17.18 14.52 22.53
C LYS A 471 -17.73 14.36 23.95
N HIS A 472 -16.94 13.81 24.88
CA HIS A 472 -17.44 13.34 26.18
C HIS A 472 -17.03 14.21 27.36
N SER A 473 -16.07 15.12 27.20
CA SER A 473 -15.61 15.99 28.29
C SER A 473 -15.85 17.48 28.03
N ILE A 474 -15.84 17.91 26.76
CA ILE A 474 -16.03 19.31 26.38
C ILE A 474 -17.50 19.58 26.03
N LEU A 475 -18.06 18.86 25.05
CA LEU A 475 -19.43 19.12 24.59
C LEU A 475 -20.52 19.01 25.67
N PRO A 476 -20.41 18.14 26.70
CA PRO A 476 -21.38 18.12 27.79
C PRO A 476 -21.36 19.39 28.67
N LYS A 477 -20.28 20.19 28.62
CA LYS A 477 -20.14 21.43 29.39
C LYS A 477 -20.73 22.60 28.61
N GLN A 478 -22.04 22.79 28.74
CA GLN A 478 -22.78 23.83 28.00
C GLN A 478 -22.29 25.26 28.25
N ASP A 479 -21.62 25.53 29.37
CA ASP A 479 -20.97 26.80 29.69
C ASP A 479 -19.68 27.04 28.89
N LYS A 480 -19.15 26.00 28.26
CA LYS A 480 -17.97 26.03 27.39
C LYS A 480 -18.32 26.00 25.90
N LEU A 481 -19.58 26.32 25.59
CA LEU A 481 -20.13 26.39 24.25
C LEU A 481 -20.82 27.74 24.03
N PRO A 482 -20.72 28.33 22.82
CA PRO A 482 -21.56 29.45 22.44
C PRO A 482 -23.05 29.09 22.61
N VAL A 483 -23.88 30.08 22.94
CA VAL A 483 -25.31 29.86 23.28
C VAL A 483 -26.06 29.08 22.19
N PHE A 484 -25.76 29.31 20.93
CA PHE A 484 -26.40 28.66 19.77
C PHE A 484 -25.84 27.25 19.44
N LEU A 485 -24.83 26.77 20.17
CA LEU A 485 -24.23 25.44 20.05
C LEU A 485 -24.24 24.64 21.36
N ARG A 486 -25.04 25.04 22.36
CA ARG A 486 -25.07 24.38 23.69
C ARG A 486 -25.47 22.90 23.65
N ASP A 487 -26.16 22.49 22.59
CA ASP A 487 -26.64 21.14 22.33
C ASP A 487 -25.91 20.49 21.13
N ALA A 488 -24.72 20.99 20.82
CA ALA A 488 -23.97 20.57 19.65
C ALA A 488 -23.41 19.14 19.79
N VAL A 489 -23.36 18.45 18.66
CA VAL A 489 -22.69 17.15 18.48
C VAL A 489 -21.63 17.25 17.38
N LEU A 490 -20.66 16.32 17.40
CA LEU A 490 -19.67 16.19 16.33
C LEU A 490 -20.24 15.39 15.16
N GLY A 491 -19.98 15.84 13.94
CA GLY A 491 -20.37 15.16 12.71
C GLY A 491 -20.11 16.01 11.48
N TYR A 492 -20.57 15.56 10.32
CA TYR A 492 -20.66 16.39 9.12
C TYR A 492 -22.11 16.55 8.70
N ASP A 493 -22.40 17.65 8.00
CA ASP A 493 -23.67 17.77 7.29
C ASP A 493 -23.57 17.16 5.89
N GLU A 494 -24.31 16.08 5.67
CA GLU A 494 -24.36 15.39 4.39
C GLU A 494 -25.04 16.20 3.27
N HIS A 495 -25.82 17.22 3.61
CA HIS A 495 -26.54 18.08 2.66
C HIS A 495 -25.71 19.22 2.09
N LEU A 496 -24.51 19.47 2.62
CA LEU A 496 -23.61 20.51 2.12
C LEU A 496 -22.74 20.01 0.97
N GLU A 497 -22.53 20.87 -0.02
CA GLU A 497 -21.55 20.60 -1.08
C GLU A 497 -20.11 20.76 -0.57
N ARG A 498 -19.17 20.10 -1.26
CA ARG A 498 -17.74 20.34 -1.04
C ARG A 498 -17.38 21.76 -1.53
N PRO A 499 -16.46 22.48 -0.85
CA PRO A 499 -15.71 22.06 0.33
C PRO A 499 -16.40 22.33 1.67
N TYR A 500 -17.51 23.07 1.66
CA TYR A 500 -18.18 23.58 2.87
C TYR A 500 -18.61 22.48 3.84
N LYS A 501 -19.03 21.30 3.33
CA LYS A 501 -19.29 20.11 4.15
C LYS A 501 -18.19 19.83 5.17
N PHE A 502 -16.93 19.96 4.75
CA PHE A 502 -15.80 19.57 5.57
C PHE A 502 -15.36 20.66 6.55
N LEU A 503 -15.89 21.88 6.46
CA LEU A 503 -15.50 23.01 7.33
C LEU A 503 -16.30 23.06 8.64
N LEU A 504 -17.44 22.37 8.71
CA LEU A 504 -18.37 22.44 9.84
C LEU A 504 -18.45 21.06 10.49
N ASN A 505 -17.84 20.91 11.67
CA ASN A 505 -17.84 19.67 12.44
C ASN A 505 -18.75 19.70 13.68
N LEU A 506 -19.39 20.84 13.98
CA LEU A 506 -20.36 20.97 15.08
C LEU A 506 -21.76 21.21 14.54
N HIS A 507 -22.73 20.45 15.05
CA HIS A 507 -24.14 20.55 14.67
C HIS A 507 -25.03 20.64 15.90
N SER A 508 -25.82 21.71 16.01
CA SER A 508 -26.89 21.77 17.02
C SER A 508 -27.94 20.68 16.74
N THR A 509 -28.41 20.00 17.77
CA THR A 509 -29.42 18.93 17.65
C THR A 509 -30.85 19.46 17.64
N THR A 510 -31.07 20.68 18.13
CA THR A 510 -32.38 21.33 18.24
C THR A 510 -32.53 22.55 17.33
N SER A 511 -31.42 23.10 16.82
CA SER A 511 -31.43 24.26 15.92
C SER A 511 -30.69 23.96 14.61
N ARG A 512 -30.86 24.84 13.61
CA ARG A 512 -30.13 24.72 12.33
C ARG A 512 -28.69 25.25 12.37
N HIS A 513 -28.22 25.69 13.54
CA HIS A 513 -26.87 26.26 13.68
C HIS A 513 -25.80 25.18 13.57
N LYS A 514 -24.71 25.55 12.90
CA LYS A 514 -23.53 24.71 12.68
C LYS A 514 -22.30 25.53 12.96
N GLY A 515 -21.20 24.90 13.29
CA GLY A 515 -19.94 25.59 13.58
C GLY A 515 -18.73 24.70 13.40
N THR A 516 -17.58 25.26 13.77
CA THR A 516 -16.31 24.55 13.77
C THR A 516 -15.74 24.54 15.17
N GLY A 517 -15.56 23.34 15.73
CA GLY A 517 -14.94 23.12 17.03
C GLY A 517 -13.55 22.54 16.86
N VAL A 518 -12.56 23.13 17.52
CA VAL A 518 -11.17 22.68 17.49
C VAL A 518 -10.64 22.54 18.91
N PHE A 519 -10.02 21.41 19.23
CA PHE A 519 -9.30 21.22 20.49
C PHE A 519 -7.80 21.07 20.24
N ILE A 520 -7.00 21.81 21.02
CA ILE A 520 -5.54 21.87 20.84
C ILE A 520 -4.74 21.40 22.06
N GLY A 521 -5.39 20.71 23.01
CA GLY A 521 -4.75 20.21 24.22
C GLY A 521 -4.34 21.33 25.18
N VAL A 522 -3.24 21.11 25.91
CA VAL A 522 -2.63 22.15 26.76
C VAL A 522 -1.97 23.20 25.86
N SER A 523 -2.36 24.47 26.00
CA SER A 523 -1.88 25.56 25.17
C SER A 523 -1.99 26.92 25.84
N THR A 524 -1.43 27.94 25.17
CA THR A 524 -1.56 29.34 25.57
C THR A 524 -2.70 30.02 24.81
N PRO A 525 -3.30 31.09 25.37
CA PRO A 525 -4.31 31.89 24.66
C PRO A 525 -3.82 32.42 23.31
N GLN A 526 -2.55 32.80 23.21
CA GLN A 526 -1.95 33.27 21.95
C GLN A 526 -1.96 32.18 20.88
N LYS A 527 -1.63 30.93 21.26
CA LYS A 527 -1.66 29.79 20.33
C LYS A 527 -3.08 29.44 19.92
N ALA A 528 -4.06 29.52 20.83
CA ALA A 528 -5.47 29.36 20.51
C ALA A 528 -5.95 30.38 19.48
N LYS A 529 -5.58 31.66 19.64
CA LYS A 529 -5.88 32.73 18.65
C LYS A 529 -5.26 32.48 17.28
N ILE A 530 -4.02 31.99 17.23
CA ILE A 530 -3.35 31.63 15.97
C ILE A 530 -4.10 30.48 15.28
N VAL A 531 -4.47 29.44 16.02
CA VAL A 531 -5.21 28.30 15.47
C VAL A 531 -6.58 28.75 14.98
N ARG A 532 -7.28 29.56 15.75
CA ARG A 532 -8.57 30.14 15.37
C ARG A 532 -8.47 30.93 14.07
N SER A 533 -7.55 31.89 13.99
CA SER A 533 -7.33 32.69 12.78
C SER A 533 -6.98 31.82 11.56
N ARG A 534 -6.20 30.75 11.76
CA ARG A 534 -5.90 29.78 10.71
C ARG A 534 -7.15 29.04 10.23
N VAL A 535 -8.02 28.61 11.13
CA VAL A 535 -9.29 27.91 10.82
C VAL A 535 -10.29 28.86 10.16
N GLU A 536 -10.40 30.09 10.64
CA GLU A 536 -11.21 31.15 10.00
C GLU A 536 -10.73 31.43 8.57
N GLY A 537 -9.42 31.36 8.33
CA GLY A 537 -8.83 31.48 6.99
C GLY A 537 -9.21 30.36 6.00
N LEU A 538 -9.84 29.28 6.46
CA LEU A 538 -10.35 28.21 5.59
C LEU A 538 -11.67 28.60 4.89
N PHE A 539 -12.40 29.57 5.44
CA PHE A 539 -13.66 30.04 4.89
C PHE A 539 -13.41 31.14 3.86
N GLU A 540 -13.96 30.98 2.66
CA GLU A 540 -13.87 32.02 1.60
C GLU A 540 -14.85 33.18 1.84
N GLU A 541 -15.96 32.94 2.56
CA GLU A 541 -16.95 33.96 2.95
C GLU A 541 -16.89 34.32 4.44
N ASP A 542 -17.16 35.58 4.76
CA ASP A 542 -16.81 36.21 6.03
C ASP A 542 -17.72 35.83 7.22
N GLN A 543 -18.96 35.39 6.97
CA GLN A 543 -19.94 35.23 8.07
C GLN A 543 -19.82 33.91 8.84
N GLN A 544 -19.35 32.82 8.21
CA GLN A 544 -19.17 31.52 8.88
C GLN A 544 -17.91 31.45 9.75
N ARG A 545 -16.95 32.35 9.53
CA ARG A 545 -15.75 32.51 10.36
C ARG A 545 -16.09 32.80 11.83
N GLN A 546 -17.24 33.42 12.07
CA GLN A 546 -17.73 33.76 13.40
C GLN A 546 -18.17 32.53 14.21
N LEU A 547 -18.28 31.36 13.57
CA LEU A 547 -18.77 30.12 14.18
C LEU A 547 -17.62 29.15 14.52
N VAL A 548 -16.39 29.66 14.59
CA VAL A 548 -15.20 28.91 14.99
C VAL A 548 -14.98 29.03 16.50
N VAL A 549 -14.80 27.89 17.16
CA VAL A 549 -14.55 27.74 18.58
C VAL A 549 -13.27 26.94 18.77
N VAL A 550 -12.33 27.46 19.56
CA VAL A 550 -11.09 26.76 19.91
C VAL A 550 -11.03 26.52 21.41
N TRP A 551 -10.96 25.25 21.80
CA TRP A 551 -10.80 24.82 23.18
C TRP A 551 -9.35 24.45 23.49
N TYR A 552 -8.90 24.81 24.69
CA TYR A 552 -7.57 24.48 25.17
C TYR A 552 -7.53 24.45 26.70
N TYR A 553 -6.59 23.68 27.25
CA TYR A 553 -6.28 23.72 28.68
C TYR A 553 -5.20 24.76 28.97
N HIS A 554 -5.44 25.59 29.97
CA HIS A 554 -4.50 26.58 30.49
C HIS A 554 -4.49 26.51 32.03
N THR A 555 -3.75 27.42 32.71
CA THR A 555 -3.48 27.33 34.16
C THR A 555 -4.74 27.17 35.04
N ASN A 556 -5.89 27.63 34.54
CA ASN A 556 -7.16 27.63 35.28
C ASN A 556 -8.16 26.55 34.79
N GLY A 557 -7.69 25.59 33.97
CA GLY A 557 -8.52 24.53 33.41
C GLY A 557 -8.90 24.77 31.95
N LEU A 558 -10.09 24.28 31.55
CA LEU A 558 -10.57 24.35 30.18
C LEU A 558 -11.05 25.77 29.83
N GLU A 559 -10.40 26.39 28.85
CA GLU A 559 -10.71 27.70 28.30
C GLU A 559 -11.24 27.56 26.86
N MET A 560 -11.91 28.61 26.39
CA MET A 560 -12.52 28.70 25.06
C MET A 560 -12.13 30.05 24.44
N GLU A 561 -11.66 30.02 23.20
CA GLU A 561 -11.41 31.19 22.37
C GLU A 561 -12.45 31.22 21.24
N THR A 562 -13.28 32.26 21.21
CA THR A 562 -14.34 32.49 20.21
C THR A 562 -14.65 33.99 20.12
N ASP A 563 -15.40 34.43 19.11
CA ASP A 563 -15.90 35.81 19.03
C ASP A 563 -17.30 35.91 19.64
N GLU A 564 -17.38 36.18 20.94
CA GLU A 564 -18.66 36.32 21.63
C GLU A 564 -19.49 37.54 21.17
N ALA A 565 -18.86 38.51 20.48
CA ALA A 565 -19.51 39.76 20.06
C ALA A 565 -20.32 39.63 18.75
N SER A 566 -20.11 38.57 17.97
CA SER A 566 -20.79 38.34 16.69
C SER A 566 -22.00 37.42 16.86
N LYS A 567 -23.14 37.99 17.29
CA LYS A 567 -24.44 37.27 17.22
C LYS A 567 -24.74 36.87 15.77
N PRO A 568 -25.10 35.62 15.51
CA PRO A 568 -25.49 35.22 14.16
C PRO A 568 -26.75 35.98 13.69
N LYS A 569 -26.68 36.69 12.55
CA LYS A 569 -27.86 37.33 11.93
C LYS A 569 -28.74 36.26 11.27
N ILE A 570 -30.06 36.47 11.16
CA ILE A 570 -31.05 35.52 10.60
C ILE A 570 -30.67 34.97 9.20
N SER A 571 -29.87 35.71 8.43
CA SER A 571 -29.30 35.29 7.14
C SER A 571 -28.17 34.24 7.22
N GLN A 572 -27.79 33.80 8.41
CA GLN A 572 -26.68 32.86 8.65
C GLN A 572 -27.13 31.39 8.67
N ASN A 573 -28.33 31.11 8.15
CA ASN A 573 -28.85 29.77 7.93
C ASN A 573 -28.10 29.14 6.74
N VAL A 574 -27.39 28.03 7.00
CA VAL A 574 -26.31 27.49 6.16
C VAL A 574 -26.79 26.67 4.95
N GLU A 575 -28.01 26.89 4.46
CA GLU A 575 -28.65 26.00 3.47
C GLU A 575 -28.22 26.26 2.02
N HIS A 576 -27.52 27.35 1.71
CA HIS A 576 -27.20 27.70 0.33
C HIS A 576 -25.76 28.16 0.11
N PRO A 577 -25.15 27.82 -1.05
CA PRO A 577 -23.85 28.35 -1.43
C PRO A 577 -23.89 29.88 -1.62
N PRO A 578 -22.74 30.57 -1.45
CA PRO A 578 -22.49 32.00 -1.63
C PRO A 578 -23.27 32.70 -2.75
N THR A 579 -23.42 32.01 -3.88
CA THR A 579 -23.96 32.55 -5.14
C THR A 579 -25.48 32.73 -5.15
N SER A 580 -26.18 32.24 -4.12
CA SER A 580 -27.63 32.27 -4.00
C SER A 580 -28.20 33.57 -3.42
N TYR A 581 -27.39 34.37 -2.73
CA TYR A 581 -27.83 35.63 -2.13
C TYR A 581 -27.76 36.80 -3.12
N LYS A 582 -28.72 36.88 -4.05
CA LYS A 582 -29.02 38.17 -4.70
C LYS A 582 -29.76 39.04 -3.70
N ALA A 583 -29.11 40.09 -3.22
CA ALA A 583 -29.76 41.12 -2.41
C ALA A 583 -31.03 41.62 -3.10
N GLY A 584 -32.19 41.35 -2.49
CA GLY A 584 -33.46 41.91 -2.95
C GLY A 584 -33.37 43.43 -2.89
N LYS A 585 -33.36 44.08 -4.07
CA LYS A 585 -33.64 45.51 -4.18
C LYS A 585 -35.02 45.75 -3.56
N LYS A 586 -35.06 46.50 -2.46
CA LYS A 586 -36.28 47.13 -1.98
C LYS A 586 -36.83 48.01 -3.11
N ASN A 587 -37.99 47.65 -3.64
CA ASN A 587 -38.84 48.61 -4.34
C ASN A 587 -39.49 49.47 -3.24
N GLU A 588 -39.02 50.70 -3.09
CA GLU A 588 -39.77 51.74 -2.39
C GLU A 588 -40.74 52.37 -3.38
N THR A 589 -42.02 52.06 -3.22
CA THR A 589 -43.13 52.89 -3.67
C THR A 589 -43.64 53.67 -2.47
N HIS A 590 -43.38 54.98 -2.44
CA HIS A 590 -44.41 56.02 -2.37
C HIS A 590 -43.81 57.39 -2.68
#